data_AF-A0A832DUP0-F1
#
_entry.id   AF-A0A832DUP0-F1
#
_cell.length_a   1.000
_cell.length_b   1.000
_cell.length_c   1.000
_cell.angle_alpha   90.00
_cell.angle_beta   90.00
_cell.angle_gamma   90.00
#
_symmetry.space_group_name_H-M   'P 1'
#
loop_
_entity.id
_entity.type
_entity.pdbx_description
1 polymer ?
#
loop_
_entity_poly.entity_id
_entity_poly.type
_entity_poly.pdbx_seq_one_letter_code
_entity_poly.pdbx_strand_id
1 'polypeptide(L)'
;MKKRAIQFVPLVIALLGIGFGDFSQWCTQSGNVCYRTILDQMIPTVTYPLYFFALYFLPLAIVLIFVSRAVFKSWLKLAVWLLPLAFISVALTNTTSSQGLGMDLFPYTRDDAARQMAEIVIVISFLLIAWKYFKAHRADTRASKNTA
;
A
#
# COMPACT_ATOMS: atom_id res chain seq x y z
N MET A 1 -14.92 -10.70 20.52
CA MET A 1 -14.76 -9.57 19.54
C MET A 1 -13.32 -9.08 19.36
N LYS A 2 -12.43 -9.12 20.37
CA LYS A 2 -11.02 -8.64 20.29
C LYS A 2 -10.20 -9.10 19.07
N LYS A 3 -10.44 -10.31 18.53
CA LYS A 3 -9.66 -10.88 17.42
C LYS A 3 -10.00 -10.30 16.01
N ARG A 4 -11.02 -9.45 15.84
CA ARG A 4 -11.25 -8.73 14.56
C ARG A 4 -10.51 -7.40 14.48
N ALA A 5 -10.04 -6.86 15.61
CA ALA A 5 -9.32 -5.58 15.65
C ALA A 5 -8.06 -5.56 14.77
N ILE A 6 -7.40 -6.72 14.61
CA ILE A 6 -6.20 -6.83 13.77
C ILE A 6 -6.46 -6.55 12.28
N GLN A 7 -7.71 -6.70 11.80
CA GLN A 7 -8.08 -6.42 10.41
C GLN A 7 -8.17 -4.91 10.13
N PHE A 8 -8.22 -4.07 11.17
CA PHE A 8 -8.18 -2.61 11.04
C PHE A 8 -6.76 -2.06 10.95
N VAL A 9 -5.73 -2.86 11.28
CA VAL A 9 -4.33 -2.41 11.26
C VAL A 9 -3.91 -1.85 9.89
N PRO A 10 -4.21 -2.50 8.74
CA PRO A 10 -3.85 -1.95 7.43
C PRO A 10 -4.55 -0.61 7.15
N LEU A 11 -5.80 -0.44 7.60
CA LEU A 11 -6.53 0.82 7.45
C LEU A 11 -5.90 1.92 8.31
N VAL A 12 -5.60 1.64 9.57
CA VAL A 12 -4.96 2.61 10.47
C VAL A 12 -3.60 3.04 9.92
N ILE A 13 -2.79 2.09 9.41
CA ILE A 13 -1.49 2.41 8.79
C ILE A 13 -1.67 3.30 7.55
N ALA A 14 -2.65 3.00 6.68
CA ALA A 14 -2.92 3.83 5.50
C ALA A 14 -3.35 5.25 5.90
N LEU A 15 -4.25 5.38 6.87
CA LEU A 15 -4.71 6.68 7.36
C LEU A 15 -3.58 7.49 8.01
N LEU A 16 -2.70 6.83 8.77
CA LEU A 16 -1.51 7.47 9.34
C LEU A 16 -0.54 7.92 8.25
N GLY A 17 -0.36 7.13 7.19
CA GLY A 17 0.48 7.51 6.05
C GLY A 17 -0.05 8.73 5.30
N ILE A 18 -1.37 8.78 5.06
CA ILE A 18 -2.05 9.94 4.43
C ILE A 18 -1.92 11.17 5.33
N GLY A 19 -2.29 11.04 6.61
CA GLY A 19 -2.24 12.16 7.57
C GLY A 19 -0.82 12.68 7.81
N PHE A 20 0.19 11.81 7.79
CA PHE A 20 1.60 12.23 7.86
C PHE A 20 2.01 13.04 6.62
N GLY A 21 1.51 12.67 5.43
CA GLY A 21 1.70 13.42 4.20
C GLY A 21 1.15 14.84 4.30
N ASP A 22 -0.13 14.96 4.66
CA ASP A 22 -0.82 16.24 4.80
C ASP A 22 -0.17 17.12 5.88
N PHE A 23 0.17 16.53 7.03
CA PHE A 23 0.86 17.23 8.11
C PHE A 23 2.22 17.77 7.69
N SER A 24 3.00 16.98 6.94
CA SER A 24 4.32 17.38 6.47
C SER A 24 4.24 18.55 5.48
N GLN A 25 3.30 18.50 4.53
CA GLN A 25 3.05 19.59 3.59
C GLN A 25 2.57 20.86 4.30
N TRP A 26 1.64 20.72 5.25
CA TRP A 26 1.16 21.84 6.03
C TRP A 26 2.31 22.50 6.84
N CYS A 27 3.23 21.71 7.41
CA CYS A 27 4.36 22.26 8.16
C CYS A 27 5.30 23.08 7.27
N THR A 28 5.65 22.59 6.08
CA THR A 28 6.57 23.31 5.19
C THR A 28 5.95 24.55 4.55
N GLN A 29 4.63 24.59 4.39
CA GLN A 29 3.92 25.77 3.90
C GLN A 29 3.67 26.82 4.99
N SER A 30 3.40 26.40 6.24
CA SER A 30 2.95 27.31 7.29
C SER A 30 4.08 27.85 8.19
N GLY A 31 5.22 27.17 8.26
CA GLY A 31 6.27 27.50 9.23
C GLY A 31 7.66 27.62 8.63
N ASN A 32 8.31 28.78 8.83
CA ASN A 32 9.74 28.97 8.57
C ASN A 32 10.64 27.98 9.33
N VAL A 33 10.11 27.34 10.39
CA VAL A 33 10.82 26.34 11.20
C VAL A 33 10.97 25.00 10.46
N CYS A 34 10.05 24.67 9.55
CA CYS A 34 10.09 23.43 8.76
C CYS A 34 10.79 23.64 7.41
N TYR A 35 10.79 24.88 6.90
CA TYR A 35 11.43 25.25 5.63
C TYR A 35 12.96 25.07 5.68
N ARG A 36 13.56 24.44 4.65
CA ARG A 36 15.00 24.09 4.55
C ARG A 36 15.57 23.19 5.66
N THR A 37 14.74 22.56 6.48
CA THR A 37 15.22 21.56 7.44
C THR A 37 15.35 20.17 6.80
N ILE A 38 15.85 19.20 7.57
CA ILE A 38 15.86 17.78 7.18
C ILE A 38 14.45 17.32 6.77
N LEU A 39 13.39 17.89 7.36
CA LEU A 39 12.01 17.57 7.01
C LEU A 39 11.69 17.92 5.55
N ASP A 40 12.19 19.07 5.06
CA ASP A 40 12.01 19.53 3.68
C ASP A 40 12.69 18.59 2.67
N GLN A 41 13.85 18.05 3.03
CA GLN A 41 14.56 17.04 2.22
C GLN A 41 13.90 15.65 2.27
N MET A 42 13.19 15.32 3.36
CA MET A 42 12.47 14.05 3.50
C MET A 42 11.17 14.01 2.69
N ILE A 43 10.59 15.17 2.35
CA ILE A 43 9.31 15.23 1.61
C ILE A 43 9.37 14.49 0.26
N PRO A 44 10.26 14.84 -0.67
CA PRO A 44 10.30 14.19 -1.97
C PRO A 44 10.86 12.77 -1.92
N THR A 45 11.55 12.40 -0.84
CA THR A 45 12.26 11.12 -0.76
C THR A 45 11.48 10.03 -0.04
N VAL A 46 10.65 10.42 0.94
CA VAL A 46 9.92 9.50 1.82
C VAL A 46 8.44 9.86 1.90
N THR A 47 8.11 11.13 2.14
CA THR A 47 6.73 11.53 2.44
C THR A 47 5.80 11.37 1.23
N TYR A 48 6.17 11.86 0.04
CA TYR A 48 5.35 11.71 -1.16
C TYR A 48 5.17 10.26 -1.62
N PRO A 49 6.23 9.43 -1.68
CA PRO A 49 6.07 8.02 -1.99
C PRO A 49 5.16 7.30 -1.00
N LEU A 50 5.31 7.57 0.31
CA LEU A 50 4.49 6.97 1.35
C LEU A 50 3.03 7.40 1.24
N TYR A 51 2.78 8.69 0.99
CA TYR A 51 1.44 9.24 0.79
C TYR A 51 0.74 8.56 -0.40
N PHE A 52 1.39 8.51 -1.57
CA PHE A 52 0.79 7.87 -2.75
C PHE A 52 0.60 6.37 -2.54
N PHE A 53 1.55 5.67 -1.93
CA PHE A 53 1.38 4.26 -1.61
C PHE A 53 0.17 4.04 -0.69
N ALA A 54 0.04 4.84 0.37
CA ALA A 54 -1.06 4.73 1.32
C ALA A 54 -2.42 5.05 0.69
N LEU A 55 -2.48 6.09 -0.16
CA LEU A 55 -3.69 6.49 -0.87
C LEU A 55 -4.21 5.38 -1.79
N TYR A 56 -3.32 4.78 -2.59
CA TYR A 56 -3.68 3.70 -3.50
C TYR A 56 -3.99 2.41 -2.74
N PHE A 57 -3.31 2.13 -1.63
CA PHE A 57 -3.55 0.95 -0.80
C PHE A 57 -4.87 1.02 0.00
N LEU A 58 -5.45 2.21 0.19
CA LEU A 58 -6.65 2.46 1.00
C LEU A 58 -7.86 1.57 0.60
N PRO A 59 -8.25 1.43 -0.68
CA PRO A 59 -9.39 0.58 -1.06
C PRO A 59 -9.18 -0.88 -0.67
N LEU A 60 -7.95 -1.40 -0.81
CA LEU A 60 -7.61 -2.75 -0.38
C LEU A 60 -7.72 -2.87 1.15
N ALA A 61 -7.22 -1.87 1.90
CA ALA A 61 -7.32 -1.86 3.35
C ALA A 61 -8.79 -1.91 3.83
N ILE A 62 -9.70 -1.22 3.15
CA ILE A 62 -11.14 -1.28 3.42
C ILE A 62 -11.69 -2.69 3.15
N VAL A 63 -11.36 -3.29 2.00
CA VAL A 63 -11.82 -4.65 1.66
C VAL A 63 -11.36 -5.68 2.70
N LEU A 64 -10.14 -5.56 3.22
CA LEU A 64 -9.57 -6.48 4.21
C LEU A 64 -10.31 -6.50 5.56
N ILE A 65 -11.12 -5.48 5.86
CA ILE A 65 -11.99 -5.45 7.04
C ILE A 65 -13.13 -6.45 6.90
N PHE A 66 -13.63 -6.65 5.69
CA PHE A 66 -14.79 -7.49 5.40
C PHE A 66 -14.44 -8.94 5.07
N VAL A 67 -13.17 -9.25 4.74
CA VAL A 67 -12.77 -10.63 4.43
C VAL A 67 -12.78 -11.54 5.68
N SER A 68 -12.97 -12.84 5.45
CA SER A 68 -12.88 -13.83 6.53
C SER A 68 -11.46 -13.91 7.12
N ARG A 69 -11.34 -14.30 8.39
CA ARG A 69 -10.03 -14.38 9.06
C ARG A 69 -9.05 -15.34 8.38
N ALA A 70 -9.55 -16.41 7.78
CA ALA A 70 -8.71 -17.35 7.05
C ALA A 70 -8.07 -16.69 5.81
N VAL A 71 -8.84 -15.86 5.11
CA VAL A 71 -8.35 -15.05 3.98
C VAL A 71 -7.37 -14.00 4.48
N PHE A 72 -7.72 -13.26 5.53
CA PHE A 72 -6.85 -12.23 6.11
C PHE A 72 -5.49 -12.80 6.57
N LYS A 73 -5.48 -13.95 7.27
CA LYS A 73 -4.23 -14.62 7.68
C LYS A 73 -3.38 -15.07 6.47
N SER A 74 -4.03 -15.49 5.38
CA SER A 74 -3.31 -15.84 4.14
C SER A 74 -2.73 -14.59 3.48
N TRP A 75 -3.51 -13.50 3.44
CA TRP A 75 -3.05 -12.21 2.94
C TRP A 75 -1.90 -11.64 3.77
N LEU A 76 -1.95 -11.74 5.10
CA LEU A 76 -0.88 -11.26 5.98
C LEU A 76 0.46 -11.95 5.66
N LYS A 77 0.44 -13.27 5.40
CA LYS A 77 1.65 -14.02 4.99
C LYS A 77 2.22 -13.51 3.66
N LEU A 78 1.35 -13.16 2.72
CA LEU A 78 1.75 -12.55 1.45
C LEU A 78 2.34 -11.15 1.70
N ALA A 79 1.65 -10.32 2.49
CA ALA A 79 2.02 -8.93 2.78
C ALA A 79 3.39 -8.83 3.46
N VAL A 80 3.74 -9.78 4.34
CA VAL A 80 5.07 -9.84 4.99
C VAL A 80 6.23 -9.90 3.98
N TRP A 81 6.02 -10.49 2.80
CA TRP A 81 7.04 -10.54 1.75
C TRP A 81 6.85 -9.44 0.72
N LEU A 82 5.61 -9.16 0.34
CA LEU A 82 5.30 -8.26 -0.76
C LEU A 82 5.51 -6.79 -0.38
N LEU A 83 5.18 -6.39 0.86
CA LEU A 83 5.35 -5.01 1.31
C LEU A 83 6.84 -4.62 1.40
N PRO A 84 7.74 -5.39 2.04
CA PRO A 84 9.17 -5.05 2.02
C PRO A 84 9.74 -4.98 0.61
N LEU A 85 9.33 -5.88 -0.29
CA LEU A 85 9.76 -5.86 -1.68
C LEU A 85 9.31 -4.57 -2.39
N ALA A 86 8.06 -4.15 -2.17
CA ALA A 86 7.53 -2.88 -2.68
C ALA A 86 8.30 -1.66 -2.10
N PHE A 87 8.65 -1.67 -0.82
CA PHE A 87 9.43 -0.59 -0.24
C PHE A 87 10.85 -0.52 -0.81
N ILE A 88 11.50 -1.67 -1.02
CA ILE A 88 12.84 -1.73 -1.61
C ILE A 88 12.81 -1.22 -3.06
N SER A 89 11.82 -1.62 -3.87
CA SER A 89 11.72 -1.16 -5.26
C SER A 89 11.47 0.35 -5.36
N VAL A 90 10.64 0.91 -4.48
CA VAL A 90 10.44 2.36 -4.36
C VAL A 90 11.75 3.05 -3.93
N ALA A 91 12.45 2.52 -2.93
CA ALA A 91 13.70 3.11 -2.44
C ALA A 91 14.82 3.13 -3.49
N LEU A 92 14.89 2.11 -4.34
CA LEU A 92 15.85 2.02 -5.44
C LEU A 92 15.52 2.97 -6.61
N THR A 93 14.30 3.51 -6.66
CA THR A 93 13.90 4.45 -7.71
C THR A 93 14.43 5.86 -7.40
N ASN A 94 14.92 6.54 -8.44
CA ASN A 94 15.47 7.88 -8.35
C ASN A 94 14.41 8.91 -7.90
N THR A 95 14.84 9.86 -7.08
CA THR A 95 13.99 10.94 -6.54
C THR A 95 13.76 12.07 -7.55
N THR A 96 14.60 12.15 -8.58
CA THR A 96 14.56 13.17 -9.63
C THR A 96 14.67 12.51 -10.98
N SER A 97 13.88 12.98 -11.95
CA SER A 97 14.09 12.69 -13.37
C SER A 97 15.53 13.03 -13.74
N SER A 98 16.30 12.08 -14.27
CA SER A 98 17.68 12.35 -14.65
C SER A 98 17.71 13.39 -15.78
N GLN A 99 18.18 14.61 -15.51
CA GLN A 99 18.50 15.62 -16.53
C GLN A 99 19.82 15.30 -17.25
N GLY A 100 20.02 14.05 -17.66
CA GLY A 100 21.20 13.64 -18.40
C GLY A 100 21.03 13.90 -19.89
N LEU A 101 21.47 15.06 -20.38
CA LEU A 101 21.75 15.42 -21.80
C LEU A 101 20.76 14.98 -22.91
N GLY A 102 19.57 14.52 -22.56
CA GLY A 102 18.52 14.07 -23.46
C GLY A 102 17.18 14.34 -22.80
N MET A 103 16.21 14.78 -23.60
CA MET A 103 14.86 15.02 -23.11
C MET A 103 14.27 13.71 -22.59
N ASP A 104 14.13 13.59 -21.27
CA ASP A 104 13.41 12.48 -20.66
C ASP A 104 11.92 12.72 -20.89
N LEU A 105 11.39 12.15 -21.97
CA LEU A 105 10.00 12.36 -22.40
C LEU A 105 8.99 11.74 -21.42
N PHE A 106 9.43 10.80 -20.57
CA PHE A 106 8.62 10.12 -19.56
C PHE A 106 9.44 9.85 -18.29
N PRO A 107 9.68 10.89 -17.46
CA PRO A 107 10.48 10.72 -16.26
C PRO A 107 9.80 9.76 -15.28
N TYR A 108 10.46 8.64 -14.99
CA TYR A 108 9.97 7.69 -13.99
C TYR A 108 10.53 8.04 -12.61
N THR A 109 9.68 8.61 -11.76
CA THR A 109 10.07 9.11 -10.44
C THR A 109 9.73 8.10 -9.34
N ARG A 110 10.28 8.32 -8.14
CA ARG A 110 9.97 7.52 -6.95
C ARG A 110 8.47 7.50 -6.60
N ASP A 111 7.74 8.57 -6.91
CA ASP A 111 6.30 8.64 -6.71
C ASP A 111 5.55 7.72 -7.68
N ASP A 112 6.00 7.63 -8.93
CA ASP A 112 5.44 6.71 -9.93
C ASP A 112 5.70 5.26 -9.52
N ALA A 113 6.89 4.96 -9.02
CA ALA A 113 7.20 3.65 -8.45
C ALA A 113 6.32 3.30 -7.25
N ALA A 114 6.05 4.26 -6.36
CA ALA A 114 5.18 4.03 -5.21
C ALA A 114 3.74 3.70 -5.64
N ARG A 115 3.21 4.44 -6.62
CA ARG A 115 1.88 4.18 -7.21
C ARG A 115 1.84 2.81 -7.87
N GLN A 116 2.79 2.50 -8.76
CA GLN A 116 2.85 1.22 -9.46
C GLN A 116 2.97 0.04 -8.49
N MET A 117 3.80 0.15 -7.46
CA MET A 117 3.96 -0.91 -6.48
C MET A 117 2.71 -1.10 -5.63
N ALA A 118 2.01 -0.02 -5.27
CA ALA A 118 0.71 -0.12 -4.61
C ALA A 118 -0.31 -0.85 -5.51
N GLU A 119 -0.39 -0.51 -6.79
CA GLU A 119 -1.26 -1.19 -7.77
C GLU A 119 -0.94 -2.69 -7.88
N ILE A 120 0.35 -3.06 -7.98
CA ILE A 120 0.78 -4.47 -8.00
C ILE A 120 0.34 -5.18 -6.73
N VAL A 121 0.57 -4.58 -5.56
CA VAL A 121 0.15 -5.14 -4.26
C VAL A 121 -1.36 -5.36 -4.23
N ILE A 122 -2.14 -4.41 -4.74
CA ILE A 122 -3.60 -4.48 -4.80
C ILE A 122 -4.07 -5.61 -5.72
N VAL A 123 -3.54 -5.70 -6.93
CA VAL A 123 -3.90 -6.73 -7.90
C VAL A 123 -3.60 -8.13 -7.35
N ILE A 124 -2.39 -8.35 -6.82
CA ILE A 124 -2.00 -9.65 -6.25
C ILE A 124 -2.89 -9.97 -5.03
N SER A 125 -3.18 -8.98 -4.20
CA SER A 125 -4.05 -9.16 -3.02
C SER A 125 -5.48 -9.54 -3.43
N PHE A 126 -6.05 -8.89 -4.45
CA PHE A 126 -7.38 -9.24 -4.95
C PHE A 126 -7.42 -10.63 -5.58
N LEU A 127 -6.42 -11.01 -6.36
CA LEU A 127 -6.31 -12.38 -6.91
C LEU A 127 -6.29 -13.42 -5.79
N LEU A 128 -5.54 -13.18 -4.71
CA LEU A 128 -5.51 -14.06 -3.54
C LEU A 128 -6.88 -14.16 -2.86
N ILE A 129 -7.54 -13.02 -2.64
CA ILE A 129 -8.86 -12.95 -2.00
C ILE A 129 -9.89 -13.70 -2.85
N ALA A 130 -9.96 -13.42 -4.15
CA ALA A 130 -10.86 -14.06 -5.09
C ALA A 130 -10.64 -15.57 -5.14
N TRP A 131 -9.38 -16.01 -5.27
CA TRP A 131 -9.07 -17.44 -5.31
C TRP A 131 -9.50 -18.17 -4.03
N LYS A 132 -9.22 -17.60 -2.86
CA LYS A 132 -9.65 -18.20 -1.58
C LYS A 132 -11.16 -18.23 -1.43
N TYR A 133 -11.84 -17.19 -1.89
CA TYR A 133 -13.30 -17.13 -1.91
C TYR A 133 -13.91 -18.26 -2.75
N PHE A 134 -13.46 -18.43 -4.00
CA PHE A 134 -13.94 -19.50 -4.87
C PHE A 134 -13.58 -20.90 -4.36
N LYS A 135 -12.40 -21.07 -3.73
CA LYS A 135 -12.00 -22.35 -3.14
C LYS A 135 -12.92 -22.75 -1.98
N ALA A 136 -13.33 -21.80 -1.14
CA ALA A 136 -14.26 -22.07 -0.04
C ALA A 136 -15.64 -22.50 -0.59
N HIS A 137 -16.17 -21.76 -1.56
CA HIS A 137 -17.49 -22.07 -2.12
C HIS A 137 -17.55 -23.46 -2.78
N ARG A 138 -16.50 -23.87 -3.50
CA ARG A 138 -16.42 -25.22 -4.09
C ARG A 138 -16.37 -26.34 -3.05
N ALA A 139 -15.84 -26.09 -1.86
CA ALA A 139 -15.78 -27.07 -0.79
C ALA A 139 -17.18 -27.32 -0.20
N ASP A 140 -17.96 -26.26 0.00
CA ASP A 140 -19.33 -26.34 0.53
C ASP A 140 -20.27 -27.06 -0.44
N THR A 141 -20.17 -26.79 -1.74
CA THR A 141 -20.98 -27.50 -2.76
C THR A 141 -20.69 -29.00 -2.80
N ARG A 142 -19.43 -29.43 -2.55
CA ARG A 142 -19.07 -30.85 -2.49
C ARG A 142 -19.59 -31.52 -1.22
N ALA A 143 -19.53 -30.84 -0.08
CA ALA A 143 -20.06 -31.35 1.18
C ALA A 143 -21.56 -31.64 1.08
N SER A 144 -22.33 -30.74 0.45
CA SER A 144 -23.77 -30.93 0.24
C SER A 144 -24.14 -32.10 -0.69
N LYS A 145 -23.23 -32.53 -1.59
CA LYS A 145 -23.48 -33.66 -2.51
C LYS A 145 -23.21 -35.03 -1.90
N ASN A 146 -22.47 -35.10 -0.79
CA ASN A 146 -22.14 -36.37 -0.13
C ASN A 146 -23.14 -36.75 0.98
N THR A 147 -24.08 -35.87 1.32
CA THR A 147 -25.13 -36.09 2.33
C THR A 147 -26.51 -36.34 1.73
N ALA A 148 -26.62 -36.37 0.40
CA ALA A 148 -27.82 -36.77 -0.34
C ALA A 148 -27.57 -38.13 -1.00
#